data_AF-A0A1F3CVD4-F1
#
_entry.id   AF-A0A1F3CVD4-F1
#
_cell.length_a   1.000
_cell.length_b   1.000
_cell.length_c   1.000
_cell.angle_alpha   90.00
_cell.angle_beta   90.00
_cell.angle_gamma   90.00
#
_symmetry.space_group_name_H-M   'P 1'
#
loop_
_entity.id
_entity.type
_entity.pdbx_description
1 polymer ?
#
loop_
_entity_poly.entity_id
_entity_poly.type
_entity_poly.pdbx_seq_one_letter_code
_entity_poly.pdbx_strand_id
1 'polypeptide(L)'
;MMKRTQIQIDEQTYEAVRRRAFEQGRSIAFVVRETLAQAFGPPQRRRLTLQDFTLVAAGRSRQGRLRPVSERHDEALAEALARDLKR
;
A
#
# COMPACT_ATOMS: atom_id res chain seq x y z
N MET A 1 -14.85 10.45 4.18
CA MET A 1 -15.56 11.52 4.93
C MET A 1 -15.02 11.55 6.35
N MET A 2 -14.71 12.72 6.93
CA MET A 2 -14.24 12.82 8.32
C MET A 2 -15.42 12.74 9.29
N LYS A 3 -15.25 12.01 10.40
CA LYS A 3 -16.21 11.95 11.51
C LYS A 3 -15.54 12.44 12.79
N ARG A 4 -16.26 13.20 13.62
CA ARG A 4 -15.77 13.70 14.91
C ARG A 4 -16.32 12.82 16.03
N THR A 5 -15.44 12.43 16.94
CA THR A 5 -15.78 11.65 18.15
C THR A 5 -15.11 12.32 19.34
N GLN A 6 -15.81 12.35 20.48
CA GLN A 6 -15.25 12.79 21.75
C GLN A 6 -14.97 11.54 22.61
N ILE A 7 -13.76 11.45 23.13
CA ILE A 7 -13.32 10.35 23.99
C ILE A 7 -12.71 10.93 25.27
N GLN A 8 -12.89 10.22 26.38
CA GLN A 8 -12.18 10.49 27.63
C GLN A 8 -11.05 9.48 27.76
N ILE A 9 -9.87 9.96 28.11
CA ILE A 9 -8.67 9.16 28.35
C ILE A 9 -8.09 9.57 29.69
N ASP A 10 -7.34 8.68 30.33
CA ASP A 10 -6.63 8.99 31.56
C ASP A 10 -5.45 9.96 31.30
N GLU A 11 -5.00 10.61 32.38
CA GLU A 11 -3.93 11.61 32.33
C GLU A 11 -2.62 11.04 31.78
N GLN A 12 -2.28 9.80 32.15
CA GLN A 12 -1.05 9.16 31.70
C GLN A 12 -1.07 8.96 30.17
N THR A 13 -2.21 8.53 29.61
CA THR A 13 -2.40 8.42 28.17
C THR A 13 -2.34 9.77 27.48
N TYR A 14 -2.98 10.80 28.05
CA TYR A 14 -2.94 12.16 27.50
C TYR A 14 -1.51 12.70 27.41
N GLU A 15 -0.73 12.61 28.49
CA GLU A 15 0.65 13.09 28.54
C GLU A 15 1.58 12.30 27.59
N ALA A 16 1.36 10.99 27.44
CA ALA A 16 2.10 10.19 26.47
C ALA A 16 1.86 10.66 25.02
N VAL A 17 0.61 10.94 24.65
CA VAL A 17 0.26 11.46 23.31
C VAL A 17 0.81 12.86 23.12
N ARG A 18 0.70 13.73 24.14
CA ARG A 18 1.21 15.10 24.11
C ARG A 18 2.73 15.14 23.90
N ARG A 19 3.48 14.32 24.64
CA ARG A 19 4.94 14.21 24.49
C ARG A 19 5.33 13.77 23.09
N ARG A 20 4.68 12.71 22.57
CA ARG A 20 4.93 12.23 21.19
C ARG A 20 4.61 13.29 20.14
N ALA A 21 3.53 14.05 20.33
CA ALA A 21 3.17 15.15 19.43
C ALA A 21 4.23 16.25 19.42
N PHE A 22 4.76 16.61 20.59
CA PHE A 22 5.84 17.57 20.74
C PHE A 22 7.13 17.10 20.06
N GLU A 23 7.57 15.87 20.36
CA GLU A 23 8.78 15.26 19.78
C GLU A 23 8.72 15.17 18.24
N GLN A 24 7.53 14.95 17.68
CA GLN A 24 7.33 14.86 16.23
C GLN A 24 7.06 16.21 15.55
N GLY A 25 6.88 17.30 16.30
CA GLY A 25 6.45 18.59 15.76
C GLY A 25 5.08 18.52 15.08
N ARG A 26 4.17 17.68 15.59
CA ARG A 26 2.83 17.44 15.02
C ARG A 26 1.73 17.77 16.03
N SER A 27 0.50 17.95 15.54
CA SER A 27 -0.64 18.16 16.43
C SER A 27 -1.03 16.87 17.16
N ILE A 28 -1.56 16.99 18.38
CA ILE A 28 -2.13 15.87 19.15
C ILE A 28 -3.17 15.12 18.31
N ALA A 29 -4.06 15.85 17.63
CA ALA A 29 -5.09 15.25 16.79
C ALA A 29 -4.51 14.42 15.63
N PHE A 30 -3.35 14.81 15.08
CA PHE A 30 -2.66 14.01 14.08
C PHE A 30 -2.15 12.70 14.70
N VAL A 31 -1.46 12.77 15.84
CA VAL A 31 -0.89 11.58 16.52
C VAL A 31 -1.99 10.61 16.93
N VAL A 32 -3.13 11.10 17.42
CA VAL A 32 -4.30 10.26 17.73
C VAL A 32 -4.81 9.54 16.49
N ARG A 33 -5.03 10.26 15.37
CA ARG A 33 -5.49 9.62 14.13
C ARG A 33 -4.48 8.62 13.57
N GLU A 34 -3.19 8.94 13.60
CA GLU A 34 -2.12 8.03 13.16
C GLU A 34 -2.10 6.75 14.01
N THR A 35 -2.18 6.89 15.34
CA THR A 35 -2.17 5.76 16.26
C THR A 35 -3.40 4.85 16.04
N LEU A 36 -4.59 5.45 15.88
CA LEU A 36 -5.80 4.70 15.55
C LEU A 36 -5.71 4.03 14.17
N ALA A 37 -5.13 4.69 13.18
CA ALA A 37 -4.91 4.09 11.86
C ALA A 37 -3.87 2.96 11.89
N GLN A 38 -2.87 3.01 12.77
CA GLN A 38 -1.92 1.91 12.96
C GLN A 38 -2.57 0.71 13.67
N ALA A 39 -3.45 0.97 14.64
CA ALA A 39 -4.13 -0.08 15.40
C ALA A 39 -5.29 -0.73 14.63
N PHE A 40 -6.07 0.05 13.86
CA PHE A 40 -7.32 -0.37 13.23
C PHE A 40 -7.35 -0.21 11.71
N GLY A 41 -6.30 0.38 11.11
CA GLY A 41 -6.23 0.53 9.66
C GLY A 41 -6.20 -0.82 8.96
N PRO A 42 -6.45 -0.83 7.63
CA PRO A 42 -6.26 -2.05 6.85
C PRO A 42 -4.85 -2.57 7.14
N PRO A 43 -4.66 -3.89 7.29
CA PRO A 43 -3.34 -4.46 7.57
C PRO A 43 -2.37 -3.82 6.60
N GLN A 44 -1.31 -3.19 7.13
CA GLN A 44 -0.24 -2.64 6.29
C GLN A 44 0.04 -3.69 5.24
N ARG A 45 -0.11 -3.33 3.94
CA ARG A 45 0.27 -4.22 2.84
C ARG A 45 1.62 -4.77 3.23
N ARG A 46 1.67 -6.08 3.50
CA ARG A 46 2.85 -6.76 4.00
C ARG A 46 4.02 -6.22 3.18
N ARG A 47 5.05 -5.66 3.82
CA ARG A 47 6.27 -5.26 3.12
C ARG A 47 6.82 -6.57 2.56
N LEU A 48 6.48 -6.87 1.30
CA LEU A 48 6.95 -8.06 0.61
C LEU A 48 8.47 -7.93 0.56
N THR A 49 9.13 -8.77 1.31
CA THR A 49 10.57 -8.95 1.27
C THR A 49 10.90 -9.83 0.07
N LEU A 50 12.16 -9.82 -0.40
CA LEU A 50 12.59 -10.71 -1.47
C LEU A 50 12.30 -12.20 -1.16
N GLN A 51 12.20 -12.57 0.11
CA GLN A 51 11.89 -13.92 0.58
C GLN A 51 10.41 -14.30 0.39
N ASP A 52 9.51 -13.31 0.31
CA ASP A 52 8.09 -13.52 0.02
C ASP A 52 7.84 -13.85 -1.47
N PHE A 53 8.84 -13.63 -2.33
CA PHE A 53 8.83 -14.07 -3.71
C PHE A 53 9.48 -15.46 -3.81
N THR A 54 8.74 -16.50 -3.42
CA THR A 54 9.21 -17.91 -3.49
C THR A 54 9.56 -18.38 -4.90
N LEU A 55 9.13 -17.63 -5.93
CA LEU A 55 9.44 -17.91 -7.33
C LEU A 55 9.57 -16.61 -8.15
N VAL A 56 10.79 -16.09 -8.28
CA VAL A 56 11.16 -15.21 -9.41
C VAL A 56 11.75 -16.10 -10.49
N ALA A 57 10.89 -16.86 -11.17
CA ALA A 57 11.34 -17.65 -12.32
C ALA A 57 11.55 -16.72 -13.53
N ALA A 58 12.59 -16.98 -14.30
CA ALA A 58 12.66 -16.55 -15.70
C ALA A 58 11.53 -17.21 -16.48
N GLY A 59 10.32 -16.65 -16.38
CA GLY A 59 9.17 -17.10 -17.12
C GLY A 59 9.38 -16.81 -18.60
N ARG A 60 9.33 -17.84 -19.45
CA ARG A 60 9.30 -17.63 -20.90
C ARG A 60 7.94 -17.00 -21.22
N SER A 61 7.94 -15.71 -21.56
CA SER A 61 6.73 -15.09 -22.12
C SER A 61 6.35 -15.83 -23.39
N ARG A 62 5.06 -16.15 -23.56
CA ARG A 62 4.55 -16.74 -24.80
C ARG A 62 4.76 -15.71 -25.90
N GLN A 63 5.73 -15.99 -26.75
CA GLN A 63 6.16 -15.07 -27.77
C GLN A 63 5.14 -15.06 -28.92
N GLY A 64 4.54 -13.91 -29.18
CA GLY A 64 3.56 -13.69 -30.25
C GLY A 64 4.18 -13.19 -31.54
N ARG A 65 3.43 -12.40 -32.31
CA ARG A 65 3.92 -11.69 -33.51
C ARG A 65 4.92 -10.58 -33.16
N LEU A 66 4.77 -10.00 -31.97
CA LEU A 66 5.58 -8.88 -31.47
C LEU A 66 6.79 -9.35 -30.66
N ARG A 67 7.60 -10.25 -31.23
CA ARG A 67 8.87 -10.67 -30.60
C ARG A 67 9.96 -9.59 -30.82
N PRO A 68 10.87 -9.39 -29.85
CA PRO A 68 10.80 -9.97 -28.52
C PRO A 68 9.83 -9.18 -27.65
N VAL A 69 8.93 -9.89 -26.93
CA VAL A 69 8.00 -9.24 -26.00
C VAL A 69 8.76 -8.40 -24.97
N SER A 70 10.00 -8.77 -24.64
CA SER A 70 10.90 -8.02 -23.74
C SER A 70 11.19 -6.58 -24.16
N GLU A 71 11.06 -6.26 -25.44
CA GLU A 71 11.33 -4.91 -25.96
C GLU A 71 10.04 -4.20 -26.36
N ARG A 72 8.95 -4.95 -26.54
CA ARG A 72 7.68 -4.48 -27.10
C ARG A 72 6.51 -4.80 -26.19
N HIS A 73 6.75 -4.76 -24.88
CA HIS A 73 5.82 -5.19 -23.84
C HIS A 73 4.45 -4.49 -23.94
N ASP A 74 4.45 -3.18 -24.13
CA ASP A 74 3.23 -2.37 -24.16
C ASP A 74 2.37 -2.70 -25.39
N GLU A 75 3.01 -2.89 -26.54
CA GLU A 75 2.34 -3.25 -27.79
C GLU A 75 1.78 -4.68 -27.73
N ALA A 76 2.53 -5.61 -27.13
CA ALA A 76 2.09 -6.97 -26.89
C ALA A 76 0.89 -7.02 -25.93
N LEU A 77 0.87 -6.15 -24.91
CA LEU A 77 -0.26 -6.03 -23.98
C LEU A 77 -1.49 -5.46 -24.68
N ALA A 78 -1.33 -4.40 -25.48
CA ALA A 78 -2.43 -3.81 -26.25
C ALA A 78 -3.06 -4.80 -27.23
N GLU A 79 -2.24 -5.60 -27.93
CA GLU A 79 -2.73 -6.66 -28.82
C GLU A 79 -3.52 -7.74 -28.05
N ALA A 80 -3.03 -8.15 -26.88
CA ALA A 80 -3.72 -9.14 -26.05
C ALA A 80 -5.09 -8.64 -25.58
N LEU A 81 -5.16 -7.41 -25.07
CA LEU A 81 -6.42 -6.78 -24.65
C LEU A 81 -7.40 -6.62 -25.81
N ALA A 82 -6.91 -6.22 -26.99
CA ALA A 82 -7.75 -6.09 -28.18
C ALA A 82 -8.28 -7.43 -28.71
N ARG A 83 -7.57 -8.54 -28.49
CA ARG A 83 -8.03 -9.89 -28.82
C ARG A 83 -9.11 -10.38 -27.84
N ASP A 84 -8.93 -10.13 -26.54
CA ASP A 84 -9.89 -10.54 -25.51
C ASP A 84 -11.20 -9.75 -25.61
N LEU A 85 -11.14 -8.47 -25.99
CA LEU A 85 -12.34 -7.64 -26.22
C LEU A 85 -13.13 -8.00 -27.49
N LYS A 86 -12.55 -8.81 -28.39
CA LYS A 86 -13.20 -9.30 -29.62
C LYS A 86 -13.84 -10.68 -29.45
N ARG A 87 -13.79 -11.24 -28.24
CA ARG A 87 -14.28 -12.56 -27.88
C ARG A 87 -15.56 -12.45 -27.06
#